data_AF-A0A539DE48-F1
#
_entry.id   AF-A0A539DE48-F1
#
_cell.length_a   1.000
_cell.length_b   1.000
_cell.length_c   1.000
_cell.angle_alpha   90.00
_cell.angle_beta   90.00
_cell.angle_gamma   90.00
#
_symmetry.space_group_name_H-M   'P 1'
#
loop_
_entity.id
_entity.type
_entity.pdbx_description
1 polymer ?
#
loop_
_entity_poly.entity_id
_entity_poly.type
_entity_poly.pdbx_seq_one_letter_code
_entity_poly.pdbx_strand_id
1 'polypeptide(L)'
;MSKMEARSFSRAFKLDVVRRMEAGENVSALSREVGVKRTILYRWRDAWRLGGEAALRLNGRPSKADAVVMRLARGVAGKADDLAEARWQIDQLQRKVGQQQLDLDFFKAALRRIEASRRPKSGPGATASSRTSRR
;
A
#
# COMPACT_ATOMS: atom_id res chain seq x y z
N MET A 1 10.46 -51.03 -4.34
CA MET A 1 11.25 -49.79 -4.50
C MET A 1 11.09 -49.34 -5.95
N SER A 2 10.36 -48.25 -6.22
CA SER A 2 10.19 -47.73 -7.59
C SER A 2 10.87 -46.38 -7.72
N LYS A 3 11.77 -46.31 -8.71
CA LYS A 3 12.72 -45.24 -8.99
C LYS A 3 11.92 -43.97 -9.30
N MET A 4 12.04 -42.93 -8.46
CA MET A 4 11.40 -41.63 -8.68
C MET A 4 11.95 -41.03 -9.97
N GLU A 5 11.25 -41.24 -11.08
CA GLU A 5 11.46 -40.47 -12.30
C GLU A 5 11.35 -39.00 -11.93
N ALA A 6 12.40 -38.23 -12.23
CA ALA A 6 12.41 -36.80 -12.01
C ALA A 6 11.23 -36.19 -12.77
N ARG A 7 10.15 -35.85 -12.04
CA ARG A 7 8.94 -35.19 -12.55
C ARG A 7 9.30 -33.78 -13.04
N SER A 8 9.92 -33.73 -14.20
CA SER A 8 10.24 -32.49 -14.89
C SER A 8 9.03 -32.09 -15.74
N PHE A 9 8.53 -30.88 -15.52
CA PHE A 9 7.42 -30.33 -16.30
C PHE A 9 7.94 -29.80 -17.63
N SER A 10 7.22 -30.08 -18.72
CA SER A 10 7.61 -29.59 -20.05
C SER A 10 7.57 -28.06 -20.12
N ARG A 11 8.38 -27.47 -21.00
CA ARG A 11 8.44 -26.01 -21.16
C ARG A 11 7.11 -25.42 -21.62
N ALA A 12 6.43 -26.10 -22.56
CA ALA A 12 5.13 -25.69 -23.05
C ALA A 12 4.09 -25.66 -21.92
N PHE A 13 4.10 -26.67 -21.06
CA PHE A 13 3.22 -26.73 -19.91
C PHE A 13 3.47 -25.60 -18.91
N LYS A 14 4.75 -25.31 -18.58
CA LYS A 14 5.08 -24.18 -17.69
C LYS A 14 4.59 -22.84 -18.26
N LEU A 15 4.70 -22.66 -19.58
CA LEU A 15 4.26 -21.44 -20.26
C LEU A 15 2.74 -21.27 -20.24
N ASP A 16 2.00 -22.34 -20.52
CA ASP A 16 0.54 -22.34 -20.48
C ASP A 16 0.03 -21.95 -19.08
N VAL A 17 0.56 -22.58 -18.05
CA VAL A 17 0.21 -22.30 -16.65
C VAL A 17 0.54 -20.86 -16.27
N VAL A 18 1.69 -20.32 -16.70
CA VAL A 18 2.04 -18.91 -16.43
C VAL A 18 1.13 -17.95 -17.18
N ARG A 19 0.75 -18.25 -18.43
CA ARG A 19 -0.23 -17.44 -19.20
C ARG A 19 -1.58 -17.39 -18.49
N ARG A 20 -2.06 -18.53 -17.98
CA ARG A 20 -3.29 -18.61 -17.17
C ARG A 20 -3.20 -17.79 -15.89
N MET A 21 -2.03 -17.77 -15.23
CA MET A 21 -1.78 -16.92 -14.06
C MET A 21 -1.75 -15.43 -14.40
N GLU A 22 -1.16 -15.01 -15.53
CA GLU A 22 -1.17 -13.61 -15.97
C GLU A 22 -2.54 -13.16 -16.49
N ALA A 23 -3.37 -14.08 -16.97
CA ALA A 23 -4.78 -13.84 -17.30
C ALA A 23 -5.66 -13.59 -16.04
N GLY A 24 -5.10 -13.71 -14.84
CA GLY A 24 -5.81 -13.44 -13.58
C GLY A 24 -6.59 -14.61 -13.00
N GLU A 25 -6.39 -15.84 -13.49
CA GLU A 25 -7.05 -17.01 -12.92
C GLU A 25 -6.68 -17.23 -11.44
N ASN A 26 -7.61 -17.82 -10.69
CA ASN A 26 -7.35 -18.17 -9.30
C ASN A 26 -6.28 -19.27 -9.22
N VAL A 27 -5.07 -18.88 -8.80
CA VAL A 27 -3.90 -19.75 -8.60
C VAL A 27 -4.22 -20.96 -7.68
N SER A 28 -5.23 -20.82 -6.81
CA SER A 28 -5.72 -21.89 -5.93
C SER A 28 -6.46 -22.99 -6.65
N ALA A 29 -7.29 -22.63 -7.62
CA ALA A 29 -8.00 -23.58 -8.47
C ALA A 29 -7.01 -24.22 -9.44
N LEU A 30 -6.18 -23.39 -10.08
CA LEU A 30 -5.14 -23.81 -11.02
C LEU A 30 -4.17 -24.82 -10.41
N SER A 31 -3.77 -24.62 -9.15
CA SER A 31 -2.91 -25.57 -8.42
C SER A 31 -3.54 -26.95 -8.23
N ARG A 32 -4.86 -27.02 -8.04
CA ARG A 32 -5.59 -28.29 -7.87
C ARG A 32 -5.80 -28.99 -9.20
N GLU A 33 -6.18 -28.23 -10.23
CA GLU A 33 -6.39 -28.71 -11.60
C GLU A 33 -5.11 -29.30 -12.20
N VAL A 34 -4.01 -28.56 -12.06
CA VAL A 34 -2.72 -28.90 -12.66
C VAL A 34 -1.90 -29.86 -11.77
N GLY A 35 -2.32 -30.07 -10.51
CA GLY A 35 -1.62 -30.95 -9.56
C GLY A 35 -0.26 -30.42 -9.07
N VAL A 36 0.00 -29.12 -9.25
CA VAL A 36 1.26 -28.47 -8.88
C VAL A 36 1.04 -27.53 -7.69
N LYS A 37 1.87 -27.66 -6.64
CA LYS A 37 1.79 -26.78 -5.46
C LYS A 37 1.94 -25.31 -5.85
N ARG A 38 1.09 -24.43 -5.30
CA ARG A 38 1.10 -22.96 -5.55
C ARG A 38 2.48 -22.32 -5.44
N THR A 39 3.31 -22.74 -4.48
CA THR A 39 4.67 -22.21 -4.31
C THR A 39 5.54 -22.39 -5.56
N ILE A 40 5.36 -23.49 -6.29
CA ILE A 40 6.09 -23.76 -7.53
C ILE A 40 5.54 -22.89 -8.67
N LEU A 41 4.21 -22.72 -8.73
CA LEU A 41 3.56 -21.86 -9.71
C LEU A 41 4.01 -20.40 -9.59
N TYR A 42 4.06 -19.86 -8.37
CA TYR A 42 4.59 -18.52 -8.13
C TYR A 42 6.05 -18.39 -8.55
N ARG A 43 6.89 -19.41 -8.27
CA ARG A 43 8.27 -19.42 -8.73
C ARG A 43 8.40 -19.39 -10.26
N TRP A 44 7.51 -20.06 -10.98
CA TRP A 44 7.49 -20.02 -12.45
C TRP A 44 7.08 -18.66 -12.99
N ARG A 45 6.02 -18.05 -12.42
CA ARG A 45 5.60 -16.70 -12.77
C ARG A 45 6.72 -15.68 -12.54
N ASP A 46 7.36 -15.74 -11.37
CA ASP A 46 8.44 -14.82 -11.02
C ASP A 46 9.65 -15.02 -11.97
N ALA A 47 9.96 -16.26 -12.34
CA ALA A 47 11.01 -16.56 -13.32
C ALA A 47 10.69 -15.99 -14.70
N TRP A 48 9.44 -16.17 -15.15
CA TRP A 48 8.99 -15.66 -16.43
C TRP A 48 8.98 -14.13 -16.49
N ARG A 49 8.59 -13.45 -15.40
CA ARG A 49 8.65 -11.97 -15.32
C ARG A 49 10.08 -11.41 -15.42
N LEU A 50 11.07 -12.20 -15.02
CA LEU A 50 12.48 -11.80 -14.95
C LEU A 50 13.27 -12.05 -16.24
N GLY A 51 13.01 -13.16 -16.93
CA GLY A 51 13.79 -13.55 -18.12
C GLY A 51 12.94 -14.18 -19.23
N GLY A 52 11.64 -13.89 -19.23
CA GLY A 52 10.68 -14.38 -20.21
C GLY A 52 10.65 -15.90 -20.30
N GLU A 53 10.34 -16.41 -21.49
CA GLU A 53 10.23 -17.84 -21.70
C GLU A 53 11.56 -18.63 -21.60
N ALA A 54 12.71 -17.93 -21.62
CA ALA A 54 14.03 -18.53 -21.48
C ALA A 54 14.32 -18.90 -20.02
N ALA A 55 13.80 -18.13 -19.06
CA ALA A 55 13.97 -18.39 -17.62
C ALA A 55 13.19 -19.62 -17.12
N LEU A 56 12.14 -20.04 -17.84
CA LEU A 56 11.36 -21.25 -17.53
C LEU A 56 12.10 -22.56 -17.89
N ARG A 57 13.28 -22.47 -18.52
CA ARG A 57 14.11 -23.62 -18.92
C ARG A 57 14.68 -24.43 -17.76
N LEU A 58 14.74 -23.85 -16.55
CA LEU A 58 15.45 -24.47 -15.44
C LEU A 58 14.67 -25.69 -14.92
N ASN A 59 15.13 -26.87 -15.32
CA ASN A 59 14.93 -28.10 -14.57
C ASN A 59 15.92 -28.09 -13.40
N GLY A 60 15.40 -28.22 -12.17
CA GLY A 60 16.23 -28.27 -10.97
C GLY A 60 16.35 -26.96 -10.19
N ARG A 61 17.19 -26.99 -9.15
CA ARG A 61 17.49 -25.88 -8.23
C ARG A 61 17.89 -24.64 -9.07
N PRO A 62 17.28 -23.46 -8.85
CA PRO A 62 17.66 -22.25 -9.58
C PRO A 62 19.18 -22.06 -9.49
N SER A 63 19.80 -21.66 -10.60
CA SER A 63 21.22 -21.30 -10.58
C SER A 63 21.42 -20.22 -9.52
N LYS A 64 22.63 -20.11 -8.95
CA LYS A 64 22.95 -19.07 -7.97
C LYS A 64 22.62 -17.67 -8.53
N ALA A 65 22.79 -17.48 -9.83
CA ALA A 65 22.39 -16.27 -10.55
C ALA A 65 20.87 -16.03 -10.49
N ASP A 66 20.06 -17.04 -10.81
CA ASP A 66 18.59 -16.92 -10.78
C ASP A 66 18.08 -16.66 -9.36
N ALA A 67 18.68 -17.29 -8.35
CA ALA A 67 18.32 -17.08 -6.95
C ALA A 67 18.60 -15.64 -6.47
N VAL A 68 19.70 -15.03 -6.96
CA VAL A 68 20.02 -13.62 -6.71
C VAL A 68 19.01 -12.72 -7.40
N VAL A 69 18.71 -12.98 -8.66
CA VAL A 69 17.75 -12.21 -9.45
C VAL A 69 16.34 -12.27 -8.82
N MET A 70 15.93 -13.44 -8.31
CA MET A 70 14.67 -13.63 -7.56
C MET A 70 14.60 -12.85 -6.25
N ARG A 71 15.73 -12.72 -5.55
CA ARG A 71 15.81 -11.93 -4.32
C ARG A 71 15.74 -10.45 -4.65
N LEU A 72 16.43 -10.02 -5.71
CA LEU A 72 16.39 -8.64 -6.19
C LEU A 72 14.99 -8.24 -6.66
N ALA A 73 14.31 -9.07 -7.44
CA ALA A 73 12.94 -8.81 -7.89
C ALA A 73 11.95 -8.68 -6.72
N ARG A 74 12.06 -9.54 -5.70
CA ARG A 74 11.28 -9.40 -4.45
C ARG A 74 11.59 -8.12 -3.70
N GLY A 75 12.86 -7.72 -3.65
CA GLY A 75 13.26 -6.44 -3.05
C GLY A 75 12.74 -5.22 -3.82
N VAL A 76 12.68 -5.29 -5.15
CA VAL A 76 12.11 -4.21 -6.00
C VAL A 76 10.60 -4.13 -5.82
N ALA A 77 9.90 -5.27 -5.78
CA ALA A 77 8.47 -5.31 -5.51
C ALA A 77 8.13 -4.73 -4.13
N GLY A 78 8.87 -5.14 -3.08
CA GLY A 78 8.68 -4.57 -1.73
C GLY A 78 8.91 -3.06 -1.68
N LYS A 79 9.96 -2.56 -2.35
CA LYS A 79 10.21 -1.11 -2.47
C LYS A 79 9.09 -0.36 -3.21
N ALA A 80 8.46 -0.98 -4.20
CA ALA A 80 7.35 -0.37 -4.92
C ALA A 80 6.11 -0.25 -4.05
N ASP A 81 5.83 -1.26 -3.23
CA ASP A 81 4.76 -1.25 -2.23
C ASP A 81 5.03 -0.18 -1.16
N ASP A 82 6.26 -0.13 -0.61
CA ASP A 82 6.68 0.90 0.36
C ASP A 82 6.51 2.33 -0.20
N LEU A 83 6.85 2.52 -1.48
CA LEU A 83 6.69 3.82 -2.15
C LEU A 83 5.21 4.21 -2.31
N ALA A 84 4.34 3.24 -2.60
CA ALA A 84 2.91 3.46 -2.70
C ALA A 84 2.30 3.84 -1.34
N GLU A 85 2.71 3.14 -0.28
CA GLU A 85 2.31 3.47 1.10
C GLU A 85 2.79 4.86 1.52
N ALA A 86 4.06 5.20 1.23
CA ALA A 86 4.62 6.52 1.53
C ALA A 86 3.86 7.63 0.79
N ARG A 87 3.53 7.43 -0.49
CA ARG A 87 2.72 8.39 -1.27
C ARG A 87 1.33 8.57 -0.66
N TRP A 88 0.68 7.48 -0.26
CA TRP A 88 -0.61 7.56 0.40
C TRP A 88 -0.52 8.35 1.71
N GLN A 89 0.51 8.13 2.52
CA GLN A 89 0.73 8.89 3.77
C GLN A 89 0.95 10.38 3.51
N ILE A 90 1.74 10.72 2.48
CA ILE A 90 1.97 12.12 2.08
C ILE A 90 0.65 12.79 1.72
N ASP A 91 -0.19 12.15 0.89
CA ASP A 91 -1.48 12.71 0.50
C ASP A 91 -2.41 12.91 1.71
N GLN A 92 -2.41 11.98 2.67
CA GLN A 92 -3.19 12.13 3.91
C GLN A 92 -2.69 13.31 4.75
N LEU A 93 -1.37 13.46 4.87
CA LEU A 93 -0.78 14.57 5.61
C LEU A 93 -1.08 15.91 4.93
N GLN A 94 -0.97 15.99 3.61
CA GLN A 94 -1.32 17.20 2.85
C GLN A 94 -2.78 17.60 3.07
N ARG A 95 -3.72 16.64 3.06
CA ARG A 95 -5.13 16.90 3.40
C ARG A 95 -5.30 17.47 4.81
N LYS A 96 -4.66 16.85 5.80
CA LYS A 96 -4.72 17.31 7.21
C LYS A 96 -4.14 18.71 7.37
N VAL A 97 -2.99 18.99 6.75
CA VAL A 97 -2.35 20.31 6.78
C VAL A 97 -3.27 21.36 6.14
N GLY A 98 -3.88 21.05 4.99
CA GLY A 98 -4.86 21.94 4.34
C GLY A 98 -6.07 22.25 5.24
N GLN A 99 -6.65 21.23 5.88
CA GLN A 99 -7.75 21.41 6.83
C GLN A 99 -7.34 22.30 8.01
N GLN A 100 -6.19 22.02 8.62
CA GLN A 100 -5.68 22.81 9.74
C GLN A 100 -5.43 24.27 9.35
N GLN A 101 -4.94 24.52 8.13
CA GLN A 101 -4.74 25.88 7.63
C GLN A 101 -6.06 26.66 7.54
N LEU A 102 -7.11 26.02 6.99
CA LEU A 102 -8.45 26.62 6.93
C LEU A 102 -9.01 26.90 8.33
N ASP A 103 -8.85 25.96 9.26
CA ASP A 103 -9.30 26.12 10.65
C ASP A 103 -8.57 27.29 11.33
N LEU A 104 -7.25 27.38 11.16
CA LEU A 104 -6.45 28.49 11.70
C LEU A 104 -6.89 29.83 11.12
N ASP A 105 -7.16 29.91 9.82
CA ASP A 105 -7.60 31.15 9.18
C ASP A 105 -9.00 31.55 9.64
N PHE A 106 -9.90 30.58 9.81
CA PHE A 106 -11.21 30.78 10.42
C PHE A 106 -11.09 31.33 11.86
N PHE A 107 -10.29 30.70 12.71
CA PHE A 107 -10.13 31.14 14.10
C PHE A 107 -9.49 32.52 14.21
N LYS A 108 -8.48 32.81 13.38
CA LYS A 108 -7.88 34.16 13.30
C LYS A 108 -8.91 35.21 12.92
N ALA A 109 -9.76 34.93 11.93
CA ALA A 109 -10.81 35.85 11.50
C ALA A 109 -11.86 36.07 12.61
N ALA A 110 -12.27 35.00 13.30
CA ALA A 110 -13.22 35.08 14.40
C ALA A 110 -12.68 35.91 15.58
N LEU A 111 -11.41 35.69 15.97
CA LEU A 111 -10.76 36.44 17.04
C LEU A 111 -10.68 37.94 16.73
N ARG A 112 -10.25 38.31 15.52
CA ARG A 112 -10.23 39.72 15.08
C ARG A 112 -11.60 40.37 15.16
N ARG A 113 -12.66 39.63 14.82
CA ARG A 113 -14.03 40.15 14.91
C ARG A 113 -14.46 40.37 16.37
N ILE A 114 -14.10 39.47 17.28
CA ILE A 114 -14.35 39.65 18.72
C ILE A 114 -13.57 40.84 19.28
N GLU A 115 -12.30 41.00 18.90
CA GLU A 115 -11.47 42.15 19.27
C GLU A 115 -12.06 43.47 18.77
N ALA A 116 -12.49 43.53 17.51
CA ALA A 116 -13.16 44.70 16.95
C ALA A 116 -14.52 44.99 17.63
N SER A 117 -15.20 43.95 18.13
CA SER A 117 -16.47 44.06 18.85
C SER A 117 -16.30 44.50 20.31
N ARG A 118 -15.11 44.28 20.89
CA ARG A 118 -14.77 44.86 22.21
C ARG A 118 -14.64 46.36 22.05
N ARG A 119 -15.71 47.10 22.37
CA ARG A 119 -15.62 48.53 22.63
C ARG A 119 -14.45 48.80 23.58
N PRO A 120 -13.59 49.81 23.33
CA PRO A 120 -12.67 50.26 24.37
C PRO A 120 -13.52 50.66 25.57
N LYS A 121 -13.26 50.05 26.74
CA LYS A 121 -13.87 50.50 27.98
C LYS A 121 -13.32 51.88 28.32
N SER A 122 -13.91 52.94 27.77
CA SER A 122 -13.75 54.29 28.31
C SER A 122 -14.68 54.46 29.48
N GLY A 123 -14.16 54.25 30.69
CA GLY A 123 -14.83 54.56 31.95
C GLY A 123 -14.49 53.56 33.06
N PRO A 124 -14.19 54.02 34.29
CA PRO A 124 -14.07 53.13 35.45
C PRO A 124 -15.38 52.35 35.62
N GLY A 125 -15.29 51.02 35.70
CA GLY A 125 -16.45 50.16 35.85
C GLY A 125 -17.19 50.48 37.14
N ALA A 126 -18.33 51.16 37.03
CA ALA A 126 -19.27 51.22 38.13
C ALA A 126 -19.79 49.80 38.41
N THR A 127 -19.70 49.37 39.66
CA THR A 127 -20.27 48.13 40.16
C THR A 127 -21.76 48.05 39.80
N ALA A 128 -22.13 47.13 38.92
CA ALA A 128 -23.54 46.83 38.66
C ALA A 128 -24.10 46.07 39.87
N SER A 129 -24.65 46.79 40.85
CA SER A 129 -25.42 46.21 41.93
C SER A 129 -26.84 45.93 41.44
N SER A 130 -27.16 44.65 41.21
CA SER A 130 -28.54 44.21 40.98
C SER A 130 -29.35 44.48 42.25
N ARG A 131 -30.46 45.22 42.12
CA ARG A 131 -31.36 45.52 43.23
C ARG A 131 -31.98 44.21 43.73
N THR A 132 -31.67 43.83 44.98
CA THR A 132 -32.25 42.65 45.62
C THR A 132 -33.77 42.80 45.74
N SER A 133 -34.48 41.84 45.18
CA SER A 133 -35.94 41.71 45.27
C SER A 133 -36.31 41.24 46.67
N ARG A 134 -37.15 42.00 47.40
CA ARG A 134 -37.78 41.51 48.63
C ARG A 134 -39.04 40.70 48.30
N ARG A 135 -39.22 39.66 49.10
CA ARG A 135 -40.30 38.68 49.10
C ARG A 135 -41.63 39.29 49.50
#